data_AF-A0AA88DG92-F1
#
_entry.id   AF-A0AA88DG92-F1
#
_cell.length_a   1.000
_cell.length_b   1.000
_cell.length_c   1.000
_cell.angle_alpha   90.00
_cell.angle_beta   90.00
_cell.angle_gamma   90.00
#
_symmetry.space_group_name_H-M   'P 1'
#
loop_
_entity.id
_entity.type
_entity.pdbx_description
1 polymer ?
#
loop_
_entity_poly.entity_id
_entity_poly.type
_entity_poly.pdbx_seq_one_letter_code
_entity_poly.pdbx_strand_id
1 'polypeptide(L)'
;MPSILLQLLDIRVIYETKLVRVQSGKLLSCICKVIESSFDEKKLLEESKVYDAIIEAVYSGNIEFIKSVTKANPELLWTNDLAFEVFMLAIELRHAEVFRLIYGLPNKQAIASICNANDNSMLHKAASIPSPKTLNLIPGAALQMQRQLQWFKVPSLSLTN
;
A
#
# COMPACT_ATOMS: atom_id res chain seq x y z
N MET A 1 19.19 0.05 -37.21
CA MET A 1 19.10 1.39 -36.57
C MET A 1 17.71 1.55 -35.96
N PRO A 2 17.53 1.37 -34.64
CA PRO A 2 16.31 1.81 -33.96
C PRO A 2 16.32 3.34 -33.97
N SER A 3 15.34 3.89 -34.67
CA SER A 3 15.30 5.25 -35.23
C SER A 3 15.00 6.33 -34.18
N ILE A 4 15.40 7.57 -34.42
CA ILE A 4 15.13 8.80 -33.63
C ILE A 4 13.68 8.90 -33.14
N LEU A 5 12.75 8.30 -33.89
CA LEU A 5 11.35 8.09 -33.51
C LEU A 5 11.17 7.36 -32.16
N LEU A 6 11.93 6.31 -31.88
CA LEU A 6 11.89 5.59 -30.59
C LEU A 6 12.35 6.50 -29.44
N GLN A 7 13.41 7.28 -29.62
CA GLN A 7 13.85 8.26 -28.62
C GLN A 7 12.82 9.37 -28.39
N LEU A 8 12.20 9.89 -29.44
CA LEU A 8 11.14 10.90 -29.33
C LEU A 8 9.88 10.33 -28.66
N LEU A 9 9.51 9.09 -28.97
CA LEU A 9 8.41 8.38 -28.32
C LEU A 9 8.71 8.15 -26.83
N ASP A 10 9.91 7.71 -26.48
CA ASP A 10 10.33 7.51 -25.08
C ASP A 10 10.31 8.83 -24.30
N ILE A 11 10.84 9.93 -24.86
CA ILE A 11 10.82 11.25 -24.21
C ILE A 11 9.37 11.73 -24.02
N ARG A 12 8.51 11.54 -25.02
CA ARG A 12 7.09 11.91 -24.92
C ARG A 12 6.38 11.08 -23.85
N VAL A 13 6.58 9.76 -23.82
CA VAL A 13 5.99 8.87 -22.80
C VAL A 13 6.46 9.27 -21.40
N ILE A 14 7.75 9.58 -21.22
CA ILE A 14 8.28 10.05 -19.93
C ILE A 14 7.64 11.39 -19.54
N TYR A 15 7.51 12.33 -20.48
CA TYR A 15 6.87 13.61 -20.24
C TYR A 15 5.42 13.45 -19.80
N GLU A 16 4.62 12.70 -20.55
CA GLU A 16 3.21 12.43 -20.25
C GLU A 16 3.07 11.75 -18.88
N THR A 17 3.89 10.74 -18.60
CA THR A 17 3.89 10.04 -17.31
C THR A 17 4.20 10.98 -16.16
N LYS A 18 5.19 11.88 -16.33
CA LYS A 18 5.53 12.91 -15.33
C LYS A 18 4.39 13.92 -15.16
N LEU A 19 3.76 14.35 -16.25
CA LEU A 19 2.64 15.28 -16.20
C LEU A 19 1.46 14.68 -15.44
N VAL A 20 1.08 13.44 -15.75
CA VAL A 20 0.02 12.70 -15.05
C VAL A 20 0.36 12.57 -13.56
N ARG A 21 1.62 12.26 -13.21
CA ARG A 21 2.06 12.19 -11.81
C ARG A 21 1.93 13.53 -11.06
N VAL A 22 2.25 14.64 -11.71
CA VAL A 22 2.09 15.98 -11.13
C VAL A 22 0.61 16.32 -10.93
N GLN A 23 -0.23 16.00 -11.92
CA GLN A 23 -1.67 16.24 -11.85
C GLN A 23 -2.35 15.37 -10.78
N SER A 24 -2.02 14.08 -10.71
CA SER A 24 -2.56 13.18 -9.69
C SER A 24 -2.12 13.59 -8.29
N GLY A 25 -0.89 14.07 -8.11
CA GLY A 25 -0.43 14.63 -6.85
C GLY A 25 -1.21 15.87 -6.42
N LYS A 26 -1.54 16.77 -7.36
CA LYS A 26 -2.40 17.94 -7.08
C LYS A 26 -3.82 17.53 -6.69
N LEU A 27 -4.40 16.55 -7.39
CA LEU A 27 -5.71 16.00 -7.07
C LEU A 27 -5.71 15.38 -5.66
N LEU A 28 -4.71 14.56 -5.34
CA LEU A 28 -4.54 13.97 -4.02
C LEU A 28 -4.44 15.04 -2.94
N SER A 29 -3.69 16.12 -3.18
CA SER A 29 -3.61 17.24 -2.23
C SER A 29 -4.99 17.89 -1.99
N CYS A 30 -5.82 18.06 -3.02
CA CYS A 30 -7.18 18.57 -2.84
C CYS A 30 -8.05 17.59 -2.03
N ILE A 31 -7.96 16.29 -2.30
CA ILE A 31 -8.68 15.26 -1.54
C ILE A 31 -8.25 15.27 -0.07
N CYS A 32 -6.96 15.33 0.21
CA CYS A 32 -6.42 15.43 1.57
C CYS A 32 -6.97 16.64 2.33
N LYS A 33 -7.09 17.81 1.68
CA LYS A 33 -7.70 18.99 2.32
C LYS A 33 -9.16 18.78 2.68
N VAL A 34 -9.92 18.09 1.83
CA VAL A 34 -11.32 17.75 2.12
C VAL A 34 -11.39 16.81 3.32
N ILE A 35 -10.52 15.81 3.37
CA ILE A 35 -10.41 14.86 4.49
C ILE A 35 -10.05 15.59 5.80
N GLU A 36 -9.05 16.48 5.77
CA GLU A 36 -8.63 17.31 6.91
C GLU A 36 -9.78 18.17 7.47
N SER A 37 -10.64 18.68 6.59
CA SER A 37 -11.73 19.60 6.95
C SER A 37 -13.02 18.93 7.42
N SER A 38 -13.12 17.60 7.32
CA SER A 38 -14.34 16.86 7.63
C SER A 38 -14.24 16.19 8.99
N PHE A 39 -15.23 16.43 9.84
CA PHE A 39 -15.32 15.87 11.19
C PHE A 39 -16.13 14.56 11.26
N ASP A 40 -16.78 14.17 10.16
CA ASP A 40 -17.57 12.94 10.08
C ASP A 40 -16.79 11.86 9.33
N GLU A 41 -16.01 11.09 10.09
CA GLU A 41 -15.15 10.03 9.55
C GLU A 41 -15.95 8.89 8.92
N LYS A 42 -17.11 8.57 9.51
CA LYS A 42 -17.97 7.50 9.01
C LYS A 42 -18.55 7.87 7.65
N LYS A 43 -19.04 9.11 7.52
CA LYS A 43 -19.48 9.66 6.24
C LYS A 43 -18.35 9.71 5.21
N LEU A 44 -17.14 10.06 5.63
CA LEU A 44 -15.98 10.06 4.73
C LEU A 44 -15.65 8.65 4.22
N LEU A 45 -15.61 7.66 5.12
CA LEU A 45 -15.26 6.29 4.77
C LEU A 45 -16.32 5.65 3.86
N GLU A 46 -17.60 5.78 4.23
CA GLU A 46 -18.70 5.04 3.59
C GLU A 46 -19.33 5.82 2.42
N GLU A 47 -19.59 7.12 2.55
CA GLU A 47 -20.30 7.88 1.50
C GLU A 47 -19.35 8.46 0.45
N SER A 48 -18.13 8.86 0.85
CA SER A 48 -17.17 9.45 -0.09
C SER A 48 -16.15 8.47 -0.68
N LYS A 49 -16.36 7.15 -0.47
CA LYS A 49 -15.54 6.06 -1.03
C LYS A 49 -14.05 6.15 -0.72
N VAL A 50 -13.68 6.84 0.36
CA VAL A 50 -12.27 6.94 0.78
C VAL A 50 -11.76 5.56 1.24
N TYR A 51 -12.63 4.77 1.86
CA TYR A 51 -12.35 3.37 2.20
C TYR A 51 -11.94 2.57 0.95
N ASP A 52 -12.76 2.58 -0.11
CA ASP A 52 -12.48 1.86 -1.36
C ASP A 52 -11.14 2.30 -1.97
N ALA A 53 -10.88 3.62 -1.95
CA ALA A 53 -9.64 4.19 -2.47
C ALA A 53 -8.40 3.74 -1.67
N ILE A 54 -8.52 3.60 -0.34
CA ILE A 54 -7.45 3.06 0.53
C ILE A 54 -7.19 1.61 0.16
N ILE A 55 -8.24 0.78 0.06
CA ILE A 55 -8.10 -0.64 -0.28
C ILE A 55 -7.47 -0.81 -1.67
N GLU A 56 -7.90 -0.04 -2.66
CA GLU A 56 -7.29 -0.05 -4.00
C GLU A 56 -5.82 0.40 -3.98
N ALA A 57 -5.49 1.41 -3.17
CA ALA A 57 -4.12 1.83 -2.98
C ALA A 57 -3.24 0.72 -2.37
N VAL A 58 -3.78 -0.09 -1.46
CA VAL A 58 -3.09 -1.28 -0.93
C VAL A 58 -2.92 -2.32 -2.04
N TYR A 59 -3.97 -2.62 -2.81
CA TYR A 59 -3.87 -3.56 -3.94
C TYR A 59 -2.75 -3.19 -4.91
N SER A 60 -2.69 -1.91 -5.26
CA SER A 60 -1.69 -1.34 -6.17
C SER A 60 -0.32 -1.10 -5.54
N GLY A 61 -0.16 -1.24 -4.21
CA GLY A 61 1.09 -0.91 -3.50
C GLY A 61 1.41 0.60 -3.49
N ASN A 62 0.41 1.46 -3.68
CA ASN A 62 0.54 2.91 -3.72
C ASN A 62 0.68 3.50 -2.31
N ILE A 63 1.89 3.38 -1.75
CA ILE A 63 2.21 3.90 -0.42
C ILE A 63 2.12 5.43 -0.33
N GLU A 64 2.37 6.15 -1.41
CA GLU A 64 2.30 7.63 -1.43
C GLU A 64 0.88 8.11 -1.14
N PHE A 65 -0.12 7.43 -1.71
CA PHE A 65 -1.53 7.70 -1.42
C PHE A 65 -1.86 7.45 0.05
N ILE A 66 -1.54 6.25 0.56
CA ILE A 66 -1.85 5.85 1.95
C ILE A 66 -1.23 6.85 2.92
N LYS A 67 0.07 7.18 2.77
CA LYS A 67 0.77 8.16 3.62
C LYS A 67 0.11 9.54 3.57
N SER A 68 -0.34 9.98 2.40
CA SER A 68 -0.96 11.30 2.25
C SER A 68 -2.32 11.37 2.96
N VAL A 69 -3.13 10.31 2.82
CA VAL A 69 -4.42 10.20 3.52
C VAL A 69 -4.22 10.07 5.04
N THR A 70 -3.28 9.23 5.50
CA THR A 70 -2.95 9.13 6.93
C THR A 70 -2.49 10.46 7.52
N LYS A 71 -1.71 11.24 6.77
CA LYS A 71 -1.24 12.55 7.23
C LYS A 71 -2.38 13.56 7.36
N ALA A 72 -3.34 13.50 6.43
CA ALA A 72 -4.50 14.36 6.40
C ALA A 72 -5.45 14.08 7.57
N ASN A 73 -5.75 12.80 7.84
CA ASN A 73 -6.46 12.39 9.03
C ASN A 73 -5.93 11.03 9.50
N PRO A 74 -5.15 10.97 10.60
CA PRO A 74 -4.66 9.72 11.16
C PRO A 74 -5.77 8.81 11.67
N GLU A 75 -6.81 9.36 12.30
CA GLU A 75 -7.90 8.59 12.94
C GLU A 75 -8.71 7.80 11.90
N LEU A 76 -8.87 8.36 10.70
CA LEU A 76 -9.54 7.76 9.56
C LEU A 76 -9.00 6.36 9.16
N LEU A 77 -7.68 6.15 9.27
CA LEU A 77 -7.02 4.91 8.81
C LEU A 77 -6.82 3.88 9.93
N TRP A 78 -6.90 4.31 11.19
CA TRP A 78 -6.47 3.50 12.34
C TRP A 78 -7.61 3.00 13.21
N THR A 79 -8.82 2.92 12.64
CA THR A 79 -9.85 2.03 13.19
C THR A 79 -9.34 0.58 13.15
N ASN A 80 -9.68 -0.22 14.16
CA ASN A 80 -9.14 -1.58 14.27
C ASN A 80 -9.47 -2.44 13.05
N ASP A 81 -10.69 -2.30 12.49
CA ASP A 81 -11.16 -3.11 11.38
C ASP A 81 -10.44 -2.77 10.07
N LEU A 82 -10.37 -1.48 9.73
CA LEU A 82 -9.68 -1.02 8.52
C LEU A 82 -8.17 -1.29 8.60
N ALA A 83 -7.55 -1.02 9.75
CA ALA A 83 -6.12 -1.27 9.93
C ALA A 83 -5.81 -2.77 9.79
N PHE A 84 -6.62 -3.65 10.41
CA PHE A 84 -6.48 -5.09 10.27
C PHE A 84 -6.53 -5.52 8.80
N GLU A 85 -7.54 -5.06 8.06
CA GLU A 85 -7.72 -5.39 6.65
C GLU A 85 -6.57 -4.88 5.77
N VAL A 86 -6.17 -3.62 5.93
CA VAL A 86 -5.05 -3.01 5.20
C VAL A 86 -3.77 -3.82 5.36
N PHE A 87 -3.43 -4.21 6.59
CA PHE A 87 -2.20 -4.96 6.84
C PHE A 87 -2.30 -6.42 6.43
N MET A 88 -3.45 -7.07 6.60
CA MET A 88 -3.69 -8.42 6.07
C MET A 88 -3.50 -8.47 4.56
N LEU A 89 -4.09 -7.51 3.83
CA LEU A 89 -3.92 -7.37 2.38
C LEU A 89 -2.48 -7.04 1.99
N ALA A 90 -1.81 -6.13 2.72
CA ALA A 90 -0.42 -5.80 2.45
C ALA A 90 0.52 -7.02 2.58
N ILE A 91 0.26 -7.89 3.57
CA ILE A 91 0.97 -9.17 3.73
C ILE A 91 0.67 -10.10 2.55
N GLU A 92 -0.60 -10.27 2.20
CA GLU A 92 -1.04 -11.13 1.09
C GLU A 92 -0.38 -10.77 -0.24
N LEU A 93 -0.30 -9.48 -0.53
CA LEU A 93 0.22 -8.92 -1.77
C LEU A 93 1.72 -8.67 -1.74
N ARG A 94 2.39 -8.93 -0.61
CA ARG A 94 3.83 -8.70 -0.41
C ARG A 94 4.23 -7.25 -0.71
N HIS A 95 3.43 -6.29 -0.23
CA HIS A 95 3.72 -4.85 -0.25
C HIS A 95 4.40 -4.37 1.03
N ALA A 96 5.74 -4.52 1.10
CA ALA A 96 6.46 -4.47 2.39
C ALA A 96 6.44 -3.09 3.00
N GLU A 97 6.52 -2.09 2.13
CA GLU A 97 6.47 -0.69 2.48
C GLU A 97 5.13 -0.30 3.12
N VAL A 98 4.01 -0.88 2.64
CA VAL A 98 2.68 -0.67 3.22
C VAL A 98 2.59 -1.36 4.58
N PHE A 99 3.02 -2.63 4.68
CA PHE A 99 3.02 -3.35 5.96
C PHE A 99 3.86 -2.63 7.02
N ARG A 100 5.00 -2.02 6.64
CA ARG A 100 5.86 -1.27 7.57
C ARG A 100 5.15 -0.11 8.27
N LEU A 101 4.04 0.40 7.74
CA LEU A 101 3.25 1.44 8.40
C LEU A 101 2.70 0.98 9.77
N ILE A 102 2.54 -0.33 10.00
CA ILE A 102 2.07 -0.89 11.28
C ILE A 102 2.96 -0.49 12.46
N TYR A 103 4.26 -0.27 12.23
CA TYR A 103 5.20 0.13 13.29
C TYR A 103 4.94 1.55 13.81
N GLY A 104 4.25 2.39 13.03
CA GLY A 104 3.82 3.73 13.45
C GLY A 104 2.61 3.72 14.39
N LEU A 105 1.99 2.56 14.64
CA LEU A 105 0.75 2.47 15.41
C LEU A 105 0.97 2.18 16.89
N PRO A 106 0.24 2.87 17.79
CA PRO A 106 0.32 2.59 19.22
C PRO A 106 -0.24 1.20 19.57
N ASN A 107 -1.31 0.77 18.89
CA ASN A 107 -2.03 -0.47 19.10
C ASN A 107 -1.59 -1.62 18.16
N LYS A 108 -0.39 -1.55 17.55
CA LYS A 108 0.11 -2.56 16.59
C LYS A 108 0.02 -4.01 17.07
N GLN A 109 0.24 -4.26 18.36
CA GLN A 109 0.17 -5.60 18.93
C GLN A 109 -1.26 -6.13 18.93
N ALA A 110 -2.22 -5.29 19.31
CA ALA A 110 -3.64 -5.64 19.27
C ALA A 110 -4.06 -5.93 17.83
N ILE A 111 -3.73 -5.04 16.88
CA ILE A 111 -4.05 -5.22 15.46
C ILE A 111 -3.44 -6.52 14.89
N ALA A 112 -2.17 -6.80 15.19
CA ALA A 112 -1.50 -8.01 14.72
C ALA A 112 -2.05 -9.30 15.32
N SER A 113 -2.70 -9.23 16.49
CA SER A 113 -3.32 -10.36 17.18
C SER A 113 -4.76 -10.67 16.73
N ILE A 114 -5.39 -9.78 15.96
CA ILE A 114 -6.73 -10.00 15.41
C ILE A 114 -6.69 -11.21 14.47
N CYS A 115 -7.73 -12.04 14.55
CA CYS A 115 -8.00 -13.11 13.61
C CYS A 115 -9.21 -12.74 12.75
N ASN A 116 -9.16 -13.11 11.47
CA ASN A 116 -10.35 -13.03 10.62
C ASN A 116 -11.37 -14.13 10.97
N ALA A 117 -12.52 -14.13 10.30
CA ALA A 117 -13.58 -15.13 10.51
C ALA A 117 -13.16 -16.60 10.31
N ASN A 118 -12.01 -16.83 9.67
CA ASN A 118 -11.44 -18.17 9.44
C ASN A 118 -10.30 -18.49 10.42
N ASP A 119 -10.20 -17.78 11.55
CA ASP A 119 -9.12 -17.89 12.54
C ASP A 119 -7.70 -17.66 11.98
N ASN A 120 -7.58 -16.96 10.84
CA ASN A 120 -6.28 -16.59 10.30
C ASN A 120 -5.84 -15.24 10.85
N SER A 121 -4.74 -15.25 11.59
CA SER A 121 -4.01 -14.04 11.97
C SER A 121 -3.06 -13.57 10.85
N MET A 122 -2.52 -12.36 11.00
CA MET A 122 -1.48 -11.83 10.12
C MET A 122 -0.27 -12.77 9.97
N LEU A 123 0.08 -13.50 11.05
CA LEU A 123 1.17 -14.46 11.04
C LEU A 123 0.88 -15.65 10.13
N HIS A 124 -0.35 -16.19 10.15
CA HIS A 124 -0.77 -17.25 9.24
C HIS A 124 -0.67 -16.79 7.78
N LYS A 125 -1.10 -15.56 7.48
CA LYS A 125 -1.00 -14.99 6.13
C LYS A 125 0.44 -14.75 5.68
N ALA A 126 1.33 -14.34 6.60
CA ALA A 126 2.75 -14.17 6.32
C ALA A 126 3.45 -15.50 6.01
N ALA A 127 3.03 -16.58 6.68
CA ALA A 127 3.53 -17.94 6.43
C ALA A 127 2.94 -18.58 5.16
N SER A 128 1.76 -18.14 4.71
CA SER A 128 1.12 -18.69 3.51
C SER A 128 1.87 -18.34 2.22
N ILE A 129 1.80 -19.26 1.25
CA ILE A 129 2.32 -19.04 -0.10
C ILE A 129 1.53 -17.90 -0.76
N PRO A 130 2.19 -16.88 -1.35
CA PRO A 130 1.50 -15.80 -2.04
C PRO A 130 0.62 -16.32 -3.17
N SER A 131 -0.46 -15.59 -3.46
CA SER A 131 -1.31 -15.92 -4.62
C SER A 131 -0.49 -15.94 -5.93
N PRO A 132 -0.89 -16.73 -6.94
CA PRO A 132 -0.23 -16.71 -8.24
C PRO A 132 -0.17 -15.31 -8.87
N LYS A 133 -1.17 -14.45 -8.61
CA LYS A 133 -1.17 -13.05 -9.06
C LYS A 133 0.02 -12.28 -8.50
N THR A 134 0.31 -12.46 -7.21
CA THR A 134 1.47 -11.84 -6.54
C THR A 134 2.78 -12.49 -6.96
N LEU A 135 2.79 -13.83 -7.10
CA LEU A 135 3.98 -14.62 -7.39
C LEU A 135 4.47 -14.41 -8.83
N ASN A 136 3.55 -14.31 -9.79
CA ASN A 136 3.85 -14.18 -11.22
C ASN A 136 4.26 -12.76 -11.65
N LEU A 137 4.26 -11.78 -10.74
CA LEU A 137 4.86 -10.45 -10.98
C LEU A 137 6.37 -10.56 -11.25
N ILE A 138 6.99 -11.65 -10.81
CA ILE A 138 8.39 -11.93 -11.02
C ILE A 138 8.56 -13.22 -11.83
N PRO A 139 9.29 -13.18 -12.95
CA PRO A 139 9.52 -14.37 -13.76
C PRO A 139 10.51 -15.32 -13.07
N GLY A 140 10.14 -16.60 -13.00
CA GLY A 140 11.03 -17.69 -12.58
C GLY A 140 11.10 -17.91 -11.05
N ALA A 141 11.16 -19.19 -10.67
CA ALA A 141 11.11 -19.63 -9.28
C ALA A 141 12.24 -19.05 -8.41
N ALA A 142 13.45 -18.89 -8.95
CA ALA A 142 14.59 -18.36 -8.21
C ALA A 142 14.36 -16.90 -7.76
N LEU A 143 13.87 -16.04 -8.67
CA LEU A 143 13.60 -14.63 -8.36
C LEU A 143 12.37 -14.46 -7.44
N GLN A 144 11.38 -15.34 -7.59
CA GLN A 144 10.24 -15.42 -6.66
C GLN A 144 10.70 -15.73 -5.23
N MET A 145 11.54 -16.76 -5.06
CA MET A 145 12.14 -17.09 -3.76
C MET A 145 13.00 -15.96 -3.21
N GLN A 146 13.80 -15.30 -4.06
CA GLN A 146 14.64 -14.17 -3.67
C GLN A 146 13.80 -13.01 -3.09
N ARG A 147 12.68 -12.67 -3.72
CA ARG A 147 11.77 -11.63 -3.20
C ARG A 147 11.13 -12.05 -1.88
N GLN A 148 10.73 -13.32 -1.73
CA GLN A 148 10.22 -13.80 -0.44
C GLN A 148 11.29 -13.66 0.66
N LEU A 149 12.54 -14.01 0.37
CA LEU A 149 13.65 -13.83 1.32
C LEU A 149 13.88 -12.36 1.68
N GLN A 150 13.78 -11.44 0.71
CA GLN A 150 13.88 -10.00 0.97
C GLN A 150 12.74 -9.51 1.87
N TRP A 151 11.51 -9.97 1.63
CA TRP A 151 10.35 -9.67 2.48
C TRP A 151 10.59 -10.05 3.95
N PHE A 152 11.10 -11.25 4.20
CA PHE A 152 11.40 -11.70 5.57
C PHE A 152 12.59 -10.99 6.22
N LYS A 153 13.47 -10.36 5.43
CA LYS A 153 14.64 -9.60 5.91
C LYS A 153 14.37 -8.11 6.15
N VAL A 154 13.23 -7.58 5.74
CA VAL A 154 12.86 -6.16 5.99
C VAL A 154 13.03 -5.73 7.46
N PRO A 155 12.80 -6.58 8.48
CA PRO A 155 13.03 -6.19 9.89
C PRO A 155 14.51 -6.03 10.28
N SER A 156 15.48 -6.61 9.54
CA SER A 156 16.87 -6.67 9.99
C SER A 156 17.77 -5.55 9.47
N LEU A 157 17.34 -4.76 8.49
CA LEU A 157 18.15 -3.68 7.88
C LEU A 157 17.88 -2.29 8.45
N SER A 158 16.85 -2.12 9.29
CA SER A 158 16.53 -0.85 9.96
C SER A 158 16.97 -0.81 11.43
N LEU A 159 17.69 -1.84 11.91
CA LEU A 159 18.24 -1.90 13.28
C LEU A 159 19.72 -1.51 13.37
N THR A 160 20.31 -0.99 12.30
CA THR A 160 21.66 -0.41 12.34
C THR A 160 21.54 1.11 12.31
N ASN A 161 21.55 1.69 13.51
CA ASN A 161 21.94 3.05 13.94
C ASN A 161 21.69 4.24 13.02
#